data_AF-A0A194RPR9-F1
#
_entry.id   AF-A0A194RPR9-F1
#
_cell.length_a   1.000
_cell.length_b   1.000
_cell.length_c   1.000
_cell.angle_alpha   90.00
_cell.angle_beta   90.00
_cell.angle_gamma   90.00
#
_symmetry.space_group_name_H-M   'P 1'
#
loop_
_entity.id
_entity.type
_entity.pdbx_description
1 polymer ?
#
loop_
_entity_poly.entity_id
_entity_poly.type
_entity_poly.pdbx_seq_one_letter_code
_entity_poly.pdbx_strand_id
1 'polypeptide(L)'
;MDSCKQLVDDLVKGGIRAEGDYRDNYSPGWKFNHWELKGVPIRVELGPKDMSRGEVVAVRRVNGDKRTIKREAVATELAALLEQTHTEMFEKATKERDSRLSLVNKWEDFVAALEEKHILLAPFCGDIPCEDRIKGDSAKTDDDPTAEVKGPAMGAKSLCIPFKQPRDLTKEDRCIHPACNNKPKFITLFGRSY
;
A
#
# COMPACT_ATOMS: atom_id res chain seq x y z
N MET A 1 19.19 -17.66 28.35
CA MET A 1 18.87 -16.25 28.06
C MET A 1 20.04 -15.51 27.42
N ASP A 2 21.28 -15.79 27.80
CA ASP A 2 22.46 -15.06 27.31
C ASP A 2 22.65 -15.16 25.80
N SER A 3 22.43 -16.33 25.20
CA SER A 3 22.48 -16.50 23.74
C SER A 3 21.48 -15.59 22.99
N CYS A 4 20.31 -15.32 23.57
CA CYS A 4 19.34 -14.40 22.98
C CYS A 4 19.77 -12.93 23.13
N LYS A 5 20.42 -12.57 24.24
CA LYS A 5 20.97 -11.21 24.44
C LYS A 5 22.12 -10.95 23.48
N GLN A 6 23.05 -11.91 23.37
CA GLN A 6 24.15 -11.84 22.42
C GLN A 6 23.64 -11.72 20.97
N LEU A 7 22.56 -12.44 20.61
CA LEU A 7 21.96 -12.32 19.28
C LEU A 7 21.52 -10.89 18.99
N VAL A 8 20.81 -10.28 19.95
CA VAL A 8 20.35 -8.89 19.82
C VAL A 8 21.53 -7.96 19.68
N ASP A 9 22.58 -8.11 20.50
CA ASP A 9 23.78 -7.28 20.43
C ASP A 9 24.49 -7.42 19.07
N ASP A 10 24.60 -8.64 18.54
CA ASP A 10 25.22 -8.91 17.24
C ASP A 10 24.43 -8.25 16.10
N LEU A 11 23.09 -8.33 16.14
CA LEU A 11 22.21 -7.69 15.17
C LEU A 11 22.30 -6.16 15.24
N VAL A 12 22.31 -5.59 16.45
CA VAL A 12 22.44 -4.14 16.65
C VAL A 12 23.80 -3.64 16.18
N LYS A 13 24.89 -4.38 16.47
CA LYS A 13 26.23 -4.08 15.93
C LYS A 13 26.28 -4.16 14.40
N GLY A 14 25.49 -5.07 13.82
CA GLY A 14 25.29 -5.18 12.37
C GLY A 14 24.37 -4.11 11.76
N GLY A 15 23.92 -3.13 12.54
CA GLY A 15 23.05 -2.04 12.07
C GLY A 15 21.55 -2.37 12.03
N ILE A 16 21.14 -3.54 12.53
CA ILE A 16 19.74 -3.96 12.57
C ILE A 16 19.12 -3.56 13.91
N ARG A 17 18.00 -2.82 13.87
CA ARG A 17 17.20 -2.54 15.06
C ARG A 17 16.55 -3.84 15.55
N ALA A 18 16.98 -4.33 16.71
CA ALA A 18 16.49 -5.57 17.31
C ALA A 18 16.13 -5.37 18.78
N GLU A 19 15.11 -6.10 19.24
CA GLU A 19 14.66 -6.13 20.63
C GLU A 19 14.38 -7.58 21.04
N GLY A 20 14.82 -7.96 22.24
CA GLY A 20 14.55 -9.27 22.81
C GLY A 20 13.38 -9.24 23.80
N ASP A 21 12.37 -10.09 23.60
CA ASP A 21 11.24 -10.22 24.51
C ASP A 21 11.47 -11.32 25.56
N TYR A 22 12.04 -10.92 26.69
CA TYR A 22 12.43 -11.81 27.79
C TYR A 22 11.34 -12.03 28.86
N ARG A 23 10.11 -11.52 28.65
CA ARG A 23 9.01 -11.65 29.63
C ARG A 23 8.65 -13.13 29.84
N ASP A 24 8.91 -13.71 31.00
CA ASP A 24 8.68 -15.13 31.27
C ASP A 24 7.24 -15.45 31.68
N ASN A 25 6.47 -14.44 32.12
CA ASN A 25 5.06 -14.54 32.47
C ASN A 25 4.11 -14.70 31.26
N TYR A 26 4.63 -14.65 30.01
CA TYR A 26 3.85 -14.85 28.80
C TYR A 26 4.38 -16.04 27.98
N SER A 27 3.47 -16.83 27.42
CA SER A 27 3.82 -17.91 26.51
C SER A 27 4.45 -17.38 25.21
N PRO A 28 5.30 -18.15 24.51
CA PRO A 28 5.87 -17.75 23.23
C PRO A 28 4.80 -17.33 22.21
N GLY A 29 3.71 -18.09 22.10
CA GLY A 29 2.60 -17.75 21.19
C GLY A 29 1.95 -16.39 21.50
N TRP A 30 1.81 -16.04 22.78
CA TRP A 30 1.31 -14.71 23.16
C TRP A 30 2.26 -13.60 22.70
N LYS A 31 3.58 -13.79 22.88
CA LYS A 31 4.60 -12.83 22.41
C LYS A 31 4.58 -12.68 20.90
N PHE A 32 4.38 -13.77 20.15
CA PHE A 32 4.30 -13.74 18.70
C PHE A 32 3.19 -12.79 18.23
N ASN A 33 1.98 -12.98 18.77
CA ASN A 33 0.83 -12.14 18.44
C ASN A 33 1.05 -10.67 18.84
N HIS A 34 1.64 -10.41 20.01
CA HIS A 34 1.93 -9.05 20.48
C HIS A 34 2.81 -8.26 19.49
N TRP A 35 3.87 -8.89 18.97
CA TRP A 35 4.79 -8.24 18.03
C TRP A 35 4.28 -8.23 16.60
N GLU A 36 3.49 -9.23 16.20
CA GLU A 36 2.80 -9.23 14.90
C GLU A 36 1.76 -8.11 14.80
N LEU A 37 1.02 -7.84 15.88
CA LEU A 37 0.07 -6.73 15.95
C LEU A 37 0.77 -5.37 15.84
N LYS A 38 1.96 -5.24 16.43
CA LYS A 38 2.80 -4.03 16.32
C LYS A 38 3.46 -3.86 14.94
N GLY A 39 3.38 -4.86 14.06
CA GLY A 39 3.92 -4.78 12.70
C GLY A 39 5.43 -4.96 12.60
N VAL A 40 6.07 -5.65 13.56
CA VAL A 40 7.50 -5.97 13.45
C VAL A 40 7.72 -6.86 12.21
N PRO A 41 8.61 -6.49 11.27
CA PRO A 41 8.69 -7.14 9.95
C PRO A 41 9.22 -8.57 10.00
N ILE A 42 10.14 -8.86 10.93
CA ILE A 42 10.72 -10.19 11.12
C ILE A 42 10.78 -10.51 12.62
N ARG A 43 10.28 -11.69 12.99
CA ARG A 43 10.49 -12.28 14.31
C ARG A 43 11.59 -13.33 14.22
N VAL A 44 12.52 -13.33 15.16
CA VAL A 44 13.55 -14.39 15.27
C VAL A 44 13.25 -15.26 16.49
N GLU A 45 13.13 -16.56 16.27
CA GLU A 45 12.89 -17.58 17.28
C GLU A 45 14.21 -18.33 17.55
N LEU A 46 14.55 -18.48 18.84
CA LEU A 46 15.76 -19.16 19.28
C LEU A 46 15.43 -20.17 20.39
N GLY A 47 15.22 -21.42 19.99
CA GLY A 47 14.96 -22.53 20.92
C GLY A 47 16.23 -23.31 21.29
N PRO A 48 16.19 -24.17 22.32
CA PRO A 48 17.30 -25.04 22.68
C PRO A 48 17.79 -25.94 21.54
N LYS A 49 16.86 -26.46 20.72
CA LYS A 49 17.18 -27.31 19.57
C LYS A 49 17.89 -26.55 18.45
N ASP A 50 17.52 -25.29 18.22
CA ASP A 50 18.15 -24.47 17.19
C ASP A 50 19.54 -24.03 17.63
N MET A 51 19.70 -23.70 18.92
CA MET A 51 21.02 -23.45 19.52
C MET A 51 21.96 -24.65 19.37
N SER A 52 21.50 -25.88 19.61
CA SER A 52 22.36 -27.06 19.41
C SER A 52 22.77 -27.30 17.96
N ARG A 53 22.03 -26.74 16.99
CA ARG A 53 22.35 -26.80 15.56
C ARG A 53 23.07 -25.55 15.03
N GLY A 54 23.34 -24.56 15.89
CA GLY A 54 23.92 -23.28 15.48
C GLY A 54 23.01 -22.48 14.54
N GLU A 55 21.70 -22.54 14.77
CA GLU A 55 20.66 -21.98 13.89
C GLU A 55 19.68 -21.08 14.65
N VAL A 56 18.96 -20.26 13.89
CA VAL A 56 17.79 -19.50 14.33
C VAL A 56 16.66 -19.68 13.32
N VAL A 57 15.41 -19.44 13.73
CA VAL A 57 14.28 -19.41 12.79
C VAL A 57 13.78 -17.97 12.65
N ALA A 58 13.86 -17.42 11.45
CA ALA A 58 13.28 -16.12 11.11
C ALA A 58 11.89 -16.31 10.51
N VAL A 59 10.91 -15.55 11.00
CA VAL A 59 9.51 -15.58 10.55
C VAL A 59 9.13 -14.19 10.02
N ARG A 60 8.66 -14.13 8.78
CA ARG A 60 8.28 -12.88 8.11
C ARG A 60 6.85 -12.49 8.45
N ARG A 61 6.61 -11.24 8.78
CA ARG A 61 5.27 -10.71 9.08
C ARG A 61 4.36 -10.57 7.85
N VAL A 62 4.95 -10.29 6.70
CA VAL A 62 4.19 -9.99 5.47
C VAL A 62 3.39 -11.19 4.96
N ASN A 63 3.92 -12.40 5.12
CA ASN A 63 3.33 -13.63 4.58
C ASN A 63 3.39 -14.86 5.51
N GLY A 64 4.08 -14.77 6.65
CA GLY A 64 4.23 -15.89 7.60
C GLY A 64 5.34 -16.89 7.26
N ASP A 65 6.12 -16.66 6.19
CA ASP A 65 7.18 -17.58 5.78
C ASP A 65 8.24 -17.72 6.87
N LYS A 66 8.75 -18.94 7.01
CA LYS A 66 9.81 -19.28 7.95
C LYS A 66 11.09 -19.63 7.20
N ARG A 67 12.22 -19.13 7.67
CA ARG A 67 13.56 -19.50 7.20
C ARG A 67 14.45 -19.89 8.37
N THR A 68 15.10 -21.03 8.26
CA THR A 68 16.16 -21.43 9.19
C THR A 68 17.47 -20.84 8.71
N ILE A 69 18.15 -20.08 9.56
CA ILE A 69 19.36 -19.33 9.23
C ILE A 69 20.49 -19.75 10.17
N LYS A 70 21.70 -19.94 9.65
CA LYS A 70 22.88 -20.20 10.48
C LYS A 70 23.21 -18.99 11.33
N ARG A 71 23.57 -19.23 12.60
CA ARG A 71 23.81 -18.17 13.58
C ARG A 71 24.90 -17.19 13.13
N GLU A 72 25.92 -17.69 12.43
CA GLU A 72 27.04 -16.88 11.91
C GLU A 72 26.62 -15.95 10.76
N ALA A 73 25.61 -16.34 9.98
CA ALA A 73 25.11 -15.57 8.83
C ALA A 73 23.90 -14.70 9.19
N VAL A 74 23.42 -14.74 10.43
CA VAL A 74 22.12 -14.20 10.82
C VAL A 74 21.95 -12.71 10.52
N ALA A 75 22.98 -11.91 10.77
CA ALA A 75 22.91 -10.46 10.52
C ALA A 75 22.79 -10.16 9.03
N THR A 76 23.63 -10.77 8.20
CA THR A 76 23.62 -10.58 6.74
C THR A 76 22.32 -11.08 6.11
N GLU A 77 21.87 -12.27 6.48
CA GLU A 77 20.65 -12.88 5.95
C GLU A 77 19.38 -12.13 6.39
N LEU A 78 19.32 -11.64 7.63
CA LEU A 78 18.20 -10.82 8.08
C LEU A 78 18.18 -9.45 7.41
N ALA A 79 19.33 -8.82 7.18
CA ALA A 79 19.39 -7.58 6.40
C ALA A 79 18.85 -7.78 4.99
N ALA A 80 19.29 -8.84 4.29
CA ALA A 80 18.77 -9.19 2.97
C ALA A 80 17.26 -9.48 3.00
N LEU A 81 16.76 -10.15 4.04
CA LEU A 81 15.35 -10.46 4.20
C LEU A 81 14.48 -9.22 4.47
N LEU A 82 15.02 -8.22 5.18
CA LEU A 82 14.37 -6.93 5.37
C LEU A 82 14.24 -6.17 4.05
N GLU A 83 15.30 -6.11 3.24
CA GLU A 83 15.27 -5.49 1.91
C GLU A 83 14.32 -6.23 0.96
N GLN A 84 14.35 -7.56 0.95
CA GLN A 84 13.39 -8.37 0.19
C GLN A 84 11.94 -8.05 0.60
N THR A 85 11.69 -7.95 1.91
CA THR A 85 10.35 -7.63 2.44
C THR A 85 9.90 -6.23 2.04
N HIS A 86 10.80 -5.25 2.05
CA HIS A 86 10.52 -3.90 1.57
C HIS A 86 10.08 -3.91 0.09
N THR A 87 10.89 -4.52 -0.77
CA THR A 87 10.63 -4.60 -2.22
C THR A 87 9.31 -5.30 -2.50
N GLU A 88 9.05 -6.47 -1.91
CA GLU A 88 7.80 -7.21 -2.14
C GLU A 88 6.56 -6.44 -1.69
N MET A 89 6.62 -5.74 -0.55
CA MET A 89 5.51 -4.89 -0.09
C MET A 89 5.26 -3.72 -1.03
N PHE A 90 6.32 -3.06 -1.48
CA PHE A 90 6.23 -1.93 -2.42
C PHE A 90 5.68 -2.37 -3.78
N GLU A 91 6.16 -3.47 -4.34
CA GLU A 91 5.70 -4.02 -5.61
C GLU A 91 4.25 -4.46 -5.54
N LYS A 92 3.83 -5.11 -4.45
CA LYS A 92 2.44 -5.50 -4.24
C LYS A 92 1.53 -4.27 -4.22
N ALA A 93 1.86 -3.27 -3.40
CA ALA A 93 1.07 -2.04 -3.30
C ALA A 93 1.03 -1.27 -4.63
N THR A 94 2.15 -1.22 -5.35
CA THR A 94 2.25 -0.60 -6.67
C THR A 94 1.34 -1.30 -7.68
N LYS A 95 1.38 -2.63 -7.74
CA LYS A 95 0.54 -3.44 -8.62
C LYS A 95 -0.95 -3.27 -8.30
N GLU A 96 -1.31 -3.29 -7.02
CA GLU A 96 -2.70 -3.06 -6.60
C GLU A 96 -3.18 -1.66 -6.99
N ARG A 97 -2.39 -0.61 -6.71
CA ARG A 97 -2.68 0.76 -7.15
C ARG A 97 -2.85 0.84 -8.66
N ASP A 98 -1.91 0.31 -9.43
CA ASP A 98 -1.92 0.40 -10.89
C ASP A 98 -3.08 -0.36 -11.52
N SER A 99 -3.49 -1.50 -10.93
CA SER A 99 -4.70 -2.23 -11.33
C SER A 99 -6.00 -1.45 -11.10
N ARG A 100 -5.95 -0.42 -10.25
CA ARG A 100 -7.06 0.49 -9.93
C ARG A 100 -6.89 1.86 -10.57
N LEU A 101 -5.93 2.05 -11.47
CA LEU A 101 -5.81 3.25 -12.29
C LEU A 101 -6.51 3.04 -13.63
N SER A 102 -7.52 3.87 -13.92
CA SER A 102 -8.28 3.79 -15.17
C SER A 102 -8.15 5.07 -15.98
N LEU A 103 -7.61 4.96 -17.20
CA LEU A 103 -7.65 6.03 -18.19
C LEU A 103 -9.01 6.01 -18.88
N VAL A 104 -9.81 7.06 -18.69
CA VAL A 104 -11.17 7.19 -19.21
C VAL A 104 -11.31 8.45 -20.06
N ASN A 105 -12.06 8.35 -21.15
CA ASN A 105 -12.29 9.45 -22.08
C ASN A 105 -13.78 9.80 -22.25
N LYS A 106 -14.66 9.07 -21.58
CA LYS A 106 -16.12 9.28 -21.59
C LYS A 106 -16.63 9.40 -20.17
N TRP A 107 -17.68 10.20 -20.01
CA TRP A 107 -18.25 10.49 -18.71
C TRP A 107 -18.86 9.26 -18.04
N GLU A 108 -19.53 8.41 -18.83
CA GLU A 108 -20.16 7.19 -18.33
C GLU A 108 -19.11 6.22 -17.77
N ASP A 109 -17.98 6.05 -18.48
CA ASP A 109 -16.85 5.25 -18.03
C ASP A 109 -16.18 5.85 -16.78
N PHE A 110 -16.16 7.18 -16.67
CA PHE A 110 -15.61 7.88 -15.51
C PHE A 110 -16.44 7.60 -14.25
N VAL A 111 -17.76 7.72 -14.32
CA VAL A 111 -18.64 7.45 -13.18
C VAL A 111 -18.64 5.96 -12.83
N ALA A 112 -18.69 5.07 -13.82
CA ALA A 112 -18.63 3.62 -13.58
C ALA A 112 -17.33 3.19 -12.88
N ALA A 113 -16.17 3.66 -13.36
CA ALA A 113 -14.89 3.32 -12.73
C ALA A 113 -14.74 3.95 -11.33
N LEU A 114 -15.31 5.13 -11.09
CA LEU A 114 -15.35 5.73 -9.74
C LEU A 114 -16.12 4.82 -8.76
N GLU A 115 -17.19 4.18 -9.22
CA GLU A 115 -17.97 3.22 -8.43
C GLU A 115 -17.23 1.92 -8.14
N GLU A 116 -16.43 1.45 -9.09
CA GLU A 116 -15.54 0.30 -8.91
C GLU A 116 -14.32 0.60 -8.02
N LYS A 117 -14.27 1.81 -7.43
CA LYS A 117 -13.20 2.30 -6.54
C LYS A 117 -11.87 2.51 -7.25
N HIS A 118 -11.91 2.94 -8.50
CA HIS A 118 -10.71 3.29 -9.26
C HIS A 118 -10.30 4.75 -9.01
N ILE A 119 -9.01 5.00 -9.21
CA ILE A 119 -8.46 6.32 -9.42
C ILE A 119 -8.44 6.55 -10.93
N LEU A 120 -8.93 7.71 -11.37
CA LEU A 120 -9.21 7.95 -12.79
C LEU A 120 -8.17 8.89 -13.37
N LEU A 121 -7.70 8.60 -14.57
CA LEU A 121 -6.98 9.54 -15.42
C LEU A 121 -7.93 9.98 -16.51
N ALA A 122 -8.18 11.29 -16.64
CA ALA A 122 -9.13 11.80 -17.61
C ALA A 122 -8.66 13.12 -18.24
N PRO A 123 -8.92 13.37 -19.55
CA PRO A 123 -8.65 14.65 -20.16
C PRO A 123 -9.47 15.77 -19.49
N PHE A 124 -8.82 16.85 -19.08
CA PHE A 124 -9.43 17.94 -18.33
C PHE A 124 -8.97 19.30 -18.86
N CYS A 125 -9.90 20.27 -18.95
CA CYS A 125 -9.61 21.61 -19.44
C CYS A 125 -8.81 22.49 -18.46
N GLY A 126 -8.70 22.08 -17.19
CA GLY A 126 -7.99 22.83 -16.16
C GLY A 126 -8.81 23.97 -15.55
N ASP A 127 -10.08 24.13 -15.92
CA ASP A 127 -10.88 25.27 -15.48
C ASP A 127 -11.70 24.91 -14.23
N ILE A 128 -11.63 25.77 -13.22
CA ILE A 128 -12.28 25.58 -11.90
C ILE A 128 -13.78 25.27 -12.02
N PRO A 129 -14.59 26.00 -12.84
CA PRO A 129 -16.02 25.69 -12.93
C PRO A 129 -16.32 24.30 -13.50
N CYS A 130 -15.41 23.74 -14.30
CA CYS A 130 -15.56 22.38 -14.82
C CYS A 130 -15.18 21.35 -13.76
N GLU A 131 -14.20 21.62 -12.91
CA GLU A 131 -13.86 20.76 -11.76
C GLU A 131 -15.02 20.68 -10.76
N ASP A 132 -15.65 21.82 -10.45
CA ASP A 132 -16.82 21.86 -9.55
C ASP A 132 -17.98 21.04 -10.11
N ARG A 133 -18.22 21.10 -11.42
CA ARG A 133 -19.23 20.26 -12.09
C ARG A 133 -18.87 18.78 -12.03
N ILE A 134 -17.62 18.41 -12.31
CA ILE A 134 -17.17 17.01 -12.20
C ILE A 134 -17.44 16.50 -10.79
N LYS A 135 -17.11 17.27 -9.76
CA LYS A 135 -17.37 16.90 -8.37
C LYS A 135 -18.86 16.80 -8.05
N GLY A 136 -19.69 17.72 -8.54
CA GLY A 136 -21.14 17.69 -8.32
C GLY A 136 -21.81 16.50 -9.00
N ASP A 137 -21.56 16.33 -10.30
CA ASP A 137 -22.28 15.38 -11.16
C ASP A 137 -21.77 13.93 -10.99
N SER A 138 -20.59 13.73 -10.38
CA SER A 138 -20.08 12.39 -10.02
C SER A 138 -20.36 11.99 -8.56
N ALA A 139 -20.99 12.86 -7.77
CA ALA A 139 -21.44 12.50 -6.44
C ALA A 139 -22.64 11.55 -6.50
N LYS A 140 -22.70 10.56 -5.60
CA LYS A 140 -23.93 9.80 -5.39
C LYS A 140 -24.98 10.69 -4.73
N THR A 141 -26.21 10.64 -5.21
CA THR A 141 -27.38 11.12 -4.46
C THR A 141 -27.83 10.02 -3.50
N ASP A 142 -28.19 10.37 -2.26
CA ASP A 142 -28.61 9.45 -1.19
C ASP A 142 -29.89 8.62 -1.48
N ASP A 143 -30.47 8.75 -2.67
CA ASP A 143 -31.69 8.07 -3.11
C ASP A 143 -31.46 6.66 -3.71
N ASP A 144 -30.27 6.07 -3.54
CA ASP A 144 -30.02 4.66 -3.91
C ASP A 144 -30.32 3.72 -2.72
N PRO A 145 -31.48 3.03 -2.69
CA PRO A 145 -31.88 2.17 -1.59
C PRO A 145 -31.03 0.90 -1.44
N THR A 146 -30.05 0.66 -2.32
CA THR A 146 -29.16 -0.51 -2.28
C THR A 146 -27.80 -0.24 -1.64
N ALA A 147 -27.52 1.01 -1.24
CA ALA A 147 -26.24 1.37 -0.64
C ALA A 147 -26.17 0.95 0.85
N GLU A 148 -25.64 -0.24 1.14
CA GLU A 148 -25.44 -0.75 2.51
C GLU A 148 -24.38 0.02 3.33
N VAL A 149 -23.66 0.96 2.71
CA VAL A 149 -22.61 1.76 3.37
C VAL A 149 -22.93 3.24 3.22
N LYS A 150 -23.28 3.90 4.33
CA LYS A 150 -23.29 5.37 4.46
C LYS A 150 -21.85 5.92 4.38
N GLY A 151 -21.23 5.78 3.22
CA GLY A 151 -20.00 6.48 2.87
C GLY A 151 -20.34 7.90 2.43
N PRO A 152 -19.42 8.87 2.56
CA PRO A 152 -19.73 10.23 2.18
C PRO A 152 -20.02 10.26 0.67
N ALA A 153 -21.13 10.91 0.29
CA ALA A 153 -21.60 11.19 -1.06
C ALA A 153 -20.62 12.07 -1.85
N MET A 154 -19.36 11.66 -1.93
CA MET A 154 -18.26 12.47 -2.40
C MET A 154 -18.03 12.15 -3.86
N GLY A 155 -18.37 13.10 -4.73
CA GLY A 155 -17.92 13.07 -6.10
C GLY A 155 -16.42 13.21 -6.21
N ALA A 156 -15.90 12.90 -7.40
CA ALA A 156 -14.48 12.91 -7.67
C ALA A 156 -13.92 14.34 -7.59
N LYS A 157 -12.82 14.50 -6.87
CA LYS A 157 -12.00 15.72 -6.88
C LYS A 157 -10.82 15.51 -7.82
N SER A 158 -10.25 16.57 -8.36
CA SER A 158 -8.90 16.46 -8.94
C SER A 158 -7.91 16.16 -7.82
N LEU A 159 -6.97 15.26 -8.08
CA LEU A 159 -5.92 14.87 -7.13
C LEU A 159 -4.60 15.54 -7.52
N CYS A 160 -4.18 15.34 -8.77
CA CYS A 160 -3.01 16.00 -9.33
C CYS A 160 -3.02 15.92 -10.86
N ILE A 161 -2.23 16.76 -11.51
CA ILE A 161 -1.82 16.56 -12.90
C ILE A 161 -0.51 15.77 -12.85
N PRO A 162 -0.46 14.51 -13.32
CA PRO A 162 0.76 13.72 -13.29
C PRO A 162 1.87 14.39 -14.11
N PHE A 163 3.07 14.50 -13.52
CA PHE A 163 4.24 15.02 -14.23
C PHE A 163 4.58 14.17 -15.47
N LYS A 164 4.46 12.84 -15.36
CA LYS A 164 4.52 11.93 -16.49
C LYS A 164 3.09 11.64 -16.95
N GLN A 165 2.70 12.28 -18.05
CA GLN A 165 1.40 12.03 -18.68
C GLN A 165 1.34 10.58 -19.21
N PRO A 166 0.18 9.90 -19.11
CA PRO A 166 0.04 8.52 -19.57
C PRO A 166 0.07 8.39 -21.10
N ARG A 167 -0.29 9.48 -21.80
CA ARG A 167 -0.17 9.65 -23.25
C ARG A 167 -0.27 11.14 -23.58
N ASP A 168 0.10 11.51 -24.80
CA ASP A 168 -0.15 12.85 -25.32
C ASP A 168 -1.63 13.08 -25.58
N LEU A 169 -2.05 14.35 -25.49
CA LEU A 169 -3.38 14.77 -25.90
C LEU A 169 -3.46 14.88 -27.43
N THR A 170 -4.57 14.42 -27.99
CA THR A 170 -4.84 14.47 -29.44
C THR A 170 -5.92 15.51 -29.76
N LYS A 171 -6.16 15.76 -31.05
CA LYS A 171 -7.18 16.73 -31.48
C LYS A 171 -8.60 16.24 -31.19
N GLU A 172 -8.78 14.93 -31.12
CA GLU A 172 -10.02 14.23 -30.88
C GLU A 172 -10.42 14.27 -29.40
N ASP A 173 -9.46 14.48 -28.50
CA ASP A 173 -9.72 14.59 -27.07
C ASP A 173 -10.66 15.76 -26.74
N ARG A 174 -11.55 15.48 -25.80
CA ARG A 174 -12.51 16.43 -25.20
C ARG A 174 -12.36 16.39 -23.70
N CYS A 175 -12.65 17.49 -23.04
CA CYS A 175 -12.73 17.50 -21.58
C CYS A 175 -13.75 16.44 -21.12
N ILE A 176 -13.44 15.72 -20.04
CA ILE A 176 -14.20 14.55 -19.59
C ILE A 176 -15.66 14.84 -19.27
N HIS A 177 -15.97 16.06 -18.80
CA HIS A 177 -17.32 16.45 -18.46
C HIS A 177 -18.15 16.76 -19.72
N PRO A 178 -19.34 16.16 -19.89
CA PRO A 178 -20.10 16.23 -21.15
C PRO A 178 -20.62 17.64 -21.46
N ALA A 179 -20.88 18.44 -20.43
CA ALA A 179 -21.28 19.85 -20.57
C ALA A 179 -20.10 20.82 -20.87
N CYS A 180 -18.86 20.32 -20.97
CA CYS A 180 -17.68 21.13 -21.23
C CYS A 180 -17.29 21.07 -22.71
N ASN A 181 -17.23 22.23 -23.37
CA ASN A 181 -16.82 22.36 -24.78
C ASN A 181 -15.34 22.76 -24.94
N ASN A 182 -14.61 22.94 -23.83
CA ASN A 182 -13.22 23.37 -23.87
C ASN A 182 -12.30 22.20 -24.27
N LYS A 183 -11.20 22.52 -24.94
CA LYS A 183 -10.15 21.54 -25.21
C LYS A 183 -9.43 21.17 -23.91
N PRO A 184 -9.15 19.87 -23.67
CA PRO A 184 -8.38 19.47 -22.51
C PRO A 184 -6.96 20.03 -22.61
N LYS A 185 -6.41 20.45 -21.48
CA LYS A 185 -5.02 20.91 -21.35
C LYS A 185 -4.12 19.81 -20.77
N PHE A 186 -4.70 18.91 -19.96
CA PHE A 186 -3.98 17.87 -19.24
C PHE A 186 -4.79 16.58 -19.18
N ILE A 187 -4.13 15.43 -19.02
CA ILE A 187 -4.74 14.25 -18.42
C ILE A 187 -4.52 14.37 -16.91
N THR A 188 -5.62 14.50 -16.18
CA THR A 188 -5.62 14.79 -14.73
C THR A 188 -6.08 13.57 -13.97
N LEU A 189 -5.48 13.34 -12.81
CA LEU A 189 -5.87 12.29 -11.88
C LEU A 189 -7.07 12.76 -11.05
N PHE A 190 -8.13 11.97 -11.00
CA PHE A 190 -9.35 12.20 -10.23
C PHE A 190 -9.65 11.02 -9.32
N GLY A 191 -10.36 11.27 -8.23
CA GLY A 191 -10.87 10.20 -7.38
C GLY A 191 -11.58 10.71 -6.14
N ARG A 192 -12.12 9.77 -5.36
CA ARG A 192 -12.56 10.04 -3.99
C ARG A 192 -11.33 10.24 -3.11
N SER A 193 -11.38 11.26 -2.26
CA SER A 193 -10.27 11.64 -1.39
C SER A 193 -10.77 11.85 0.04
N TYR A 194 -9.92 11.52 1.01
CA TYR A 194 -10.19 11.62 2.45
C TYR A 194 -10.46 13.06 2.91
#